data_AF-A0A1J3CT65-F1
#
_entry.id   AF-A0A1J3CT65-F1
#
_cell.length_a   1.000
_cell.length_b   1.000
_cell.length_c   1.000
_cell.angle_alpha   90.00
_cell.angle_beta   90.00
_cell.angle_gamma   90.00
#
_symmetry.space_group_name_H-M   'P 1'
#
loop_
_entity.id
_entity.type
_entity.pdbx_description
1 polymer ?
#
loop_
_entity_poly.entity_id
_entity_poly.type
_entity_poly.pdbx_seq_one_letter_code
_entity_poly.pdbx_strand_id
1 'polypeptide(L)'
;KLLRRRCAKDCIFAPYFPPDDPHKFAIVHKVFGASNVSKMLQELPVHQRADAVNSLVFEANARVRDPVYGCVGAISYLQNQVSQLQMQLAVAQAE
;
A
#
# COMPACT_ATOMS: atom_id res chain seq x y z
N LYS A 1 16.29 10.24 -4.85
CA LYS A 1 17.65 9.68 -5.15
C LYS A 1 17.59 8.38 -5.96
N LEU A 2 16.59 7.49 -5.77
CA LEU A 2 16.54 6.17 -6.42
C LEU A 2 16.49 6.20 -7.96
N LEU A 3 15.69 7.09 -8.55
CA LEU A 3 15.55 7.20 -10.01
C LEU A 3 16.73 7.88 -10.72
N ARG A 4 17.80 8.26 -9.99
CA ARG A 4 19.00 8.99 -10.48
C ARG A 4 18.74 10.27 -11.31
N ARG A 5 17.49 10.73 -11.41
CA ARG A 5 17.08 12.01 -12.00
C ARG A 5 16.97 13.10 -10.93
N ARG A 6 17.22 14.36 -11.34
CA ARG A 6 16.98 15.53 -10.50
C ARG A 6 15.46 15.68 -10.29
N CYS A 7 15.04 15.91 -9.04
CA CYS A 7 13.63 16.21 -8.73
C CYS A 7 13.42 17.71 -8.98
N ALA A 8 12.56 18.04 -9.94
CA ALA A 8 12.20 19.40 -10.30
C ALA A 8 11.27 20.03 -9.24
N LYS A 9 10.99 21.33 -9.34
CA LYS A 9 10.14 22.04 -8.36
C LYS A 9 8.70 21.49 -8.31
N ASP A 10 8.23 20.90 -9.40
CA ASP A 10 6.90 20.34 -9.64
C ASP A 10 6.86 18.80 -9.51
N CYS A 11 7.91 18.20 -8.93
CA CYS A 11 8.06 16.76 -8.76
C CYS A 11 6.92 16.16 -7.92
N ILE A 12 6.00 15.43 -8.57
CA ILE A 12 4.80 14.85 -7.94
C ILE A 12 5.08 13.92 -6.75
N PHE A 13 6.28 13.34 -6.68
CA PHE A 13 6.68 12.44 -5.61
C PHE A 13 7.15 13.17 -4.35
N ALA A 14 7.65 14.41 -4.48
CA ALA A 14 8.33 15.11 -3.40
C ALA A 14 7.48 15.28 -2.12
N PRO A 15 6.16 15.59 -2.21
CA PRO A 15 5.33 15.74 -1.01
C PRO A 15 5.08 14.43 -0.25
N TYR A 16 5.22 13.27 -0.90
CA TYR A 16 4.77 11.98 -0.37
C TYR A 16 5.91 10.99 -0.08
N PHE A 17 7.07 11.21 -0.71
CA PHE A 17 8.27 10.39 -0.60
C PHE A 17 9.47 11.25 -0.18
N PRO A 18 9.53 11.66 1.09
CA PRO A 18 10.60 12.51 1.58
C PRO A 18 11.95 11.76 1.62
N PRO A 19 13.09 12.47 1.54
CA PRO A 19 14.41 11.85 1.34
C PRO A 19 14.96 11.12 2.58
N ASP A 20 14.37 11.35 3.75
CA ASP A 20 14.63 10.69 5.04
C ASP A 20 14.10 9.26 5.10
N ASP A 21 13.08 8.93 4.30
CA ASP A 21 12.56 7.57 4.15
C ASP A 21 12.72 7.04 2.71
N PRO A 22 13.95 6.67 2.31
CA PRO A 22 14.21 6.14 0.96
C PRO A 22 13.57 4.77 0.74
N HIS A 23 13.30 4.01 1.81
CA HIS A 23 12.73 2.67 1.72
C HIS A 23 11.29 2.72 1.21
N LYS A 24 10.48 3.68 1.69
CA LYS A 24 9.10 3.89 1.25
C LYS A 24 8.96 4.01 -0.27
N PHE A 25 9.82 4.80 -0.91
CA PHE A 25 9.81 4.93 -2.37
C PHE A 25 10.34 3.66 -3.07
N ALA A 26 11.37 3.02 -2.51
CA ALA A 26 11.99 1.85 -3.13
C ALA A 26 11.03 0.66 -3.26
N ILE A 27 10.25 0.37 -2.22
CA ILE A 27 9.27 -0.73 -2.25
C ILE A 27 8.13 -0.45 -3.23
N VAL A 28 7.60 0.77 -3.24
CA VAL A 28 6.52 1.18 -4.15
C VAL A 28 7.02 1.13 -5.58
N HIS A 29 8.24 1.61 -5.83
CA HIS A 29 8.88 1.53 -7.14
C HIS A 29 9.08 0.08 -7.60
N LYS A 30 9.50 -0.82 -6.71
CA LYS A 30 9.73 -2.24 -7.04
C LYS A 30 8.43 -2.96 -7.43
N VAL A 31 7.32 -2.66 -6.75
CA VAL A 31 6.04 -3.37 -6.94
C VAL A 31 5.20 -2.76 -8.04
N PHE A 32 5.06 -1.42 -8.05
CA PHE A 32 4.15 -0.73 -8.97
C PHE A 32 4.88 -0.04 -10.13
N GLY A 33 6.15 0.33 -9.94
CA GLY A 33 6.90 1.15 -10.89
C GLY A 33 6.57 2.65 -10.79
N ALA A 34 7.59 3.50 -10.96
CA ALA A 34 7.43 4.95 -10.78
C ALA A 34 6.42 5.56 -11.76
N SER A 35 6.40 5.11 -13.01
CA SER A 35 5.50 5.64 -14.04
C SER A 35 4.03 5.38 -13.71
N ASN A 36 3.69 4.18 -13.23
CA ASN A 36 2.32 3.83 -12.86
C ASN A 36 1.87 4.63 -11.64
N VAL A 37 2.72 4.74 -10.62
CA VAL A 37 2.43 5.56 -9.43
C VAL A 37 2.22 7.02 -9.82
N SER A 38 3.04 7.57 -10.72
CA SER A 38 2.85 8.93 -11.22
C SER A 38 1.47 9.12 -11.86
N LYS A 39 1.05 8.18 -12.72
CA LYS A 39 -0.26 8.23 -13.39
C LYS A 39 -1.40 8.15 -12.39
N MET A 40 -1.37 7.18 -11.47
CA MET A 40 -2.37 7.02 -10.41
C MET A 40 -2.51 8.28 -9.56
N LEU A 41 -1.39 8.91 -9.16
CA LEU A 41 -1.45 10.16 -8.40
C LEU A 41 -2.01 11.33 -9.22
N GLN A 42 -1.73 11.40 -10.52
CA GLN A 42 -2.29 12.44 -11.39
C GLN A 42 -3.80 12.34 -11.55
N GLU A 43 -4.34 11.12 -11.56
CA GLU A 43 -5.79 10.85 -11.66
C GLU A 43 -6.56 11.18 -10.38
N LEU A 44 -5.86 11.32 -9.24
CA LEU A 44 -6.47 11.60 -7.94
C LEU A 44 -6.47 13.09 -7.59
N PRO A 45 -7.54 13.59 -6.94
CA PRO A 45 -7.54 14.88 -6.26
C PRO A 45 -6.39 14.99 -5.25
N VAL A 46 -5.79 16.18 -5.13
CA VAL A 46 -4.60 16.39 -4.29
C VAL A 46 -4.78 15.93 -2.85
N HIS A 47 -5.97 16.14 -2.28
CA HIS A 47 -6.28 15.77 -0.90
C HIS A 47 -6.32 14.25 -0.65
N GLN A 48 -6.48 13.42 -1.68
CA GLN A 48 -6.51 11.94 -1.56
C GLN A 48 -5.15 11.30 -1.81
N ARG A 49 -4.22 12.03 -2.44
CA ARG A 49 -2.93 11.48 -2.88
C ARG A 49 -2.07 10.98 -1.71
N ALA A 50 -2.14 11.62 -0.54
CA ALA A 50 -1.41 11.18 0.64
C ALA A 50 -1.89 9.78 1.09
N ASP A 51 -3.21 9.60 1.19
CA ASP A 51 -3.81 8.32 1.57
C ASP A 51 -3.55 7.24 0.51
N ALA A 52 -3.65 7.60 -0.77
CA ALA A 52 -3.30 6.68 -1.86
C ALA A 52 -1.84 6.21 -1.77
N VAL A 53 -0.89 7.10 -1.49
CA VAL A 53 0.52 6.69 -1.27
C VAL A 53 0.64 5.78 -0.06
N ASN A 54 -0.07 6.04 1.04
CA ASN A 54 -0.03 5.17 2.21
C ASN A 54 -0.55 3.76 1.89
N SER A 55 -1.65 3.64 1.14
CA SER A 55 -2.17 2.36 0.66
C SER A 55 -1.18 1.63 -0.23
N LEU A 56 -0.60 2.32 -1.23
CA LEU A 56 0.42 1.74 -2.12
C LEU A 56 1.65 1.25 -1.35
N VAL A 57 2.07 1.96 -0.31
CA VAL A 57 3.20 1.56 0.54
C VAL A 57 2.85 0.31 1.34
N PHE A 58 1.65 0.23 1.90
CA PHE A 58 1.18 -0.97 2.60
C PHE A 58 1.13 -2.18 1.68
N GLU A 59 0.51 -2.03 0.50
CA GLU A 59 0.39 -3.10 -0.49
C GLU A 59 1.76 -3.55 -1.02
N ALA A 60 2.66 -2.61 -1.31
CA ALA A 60 4.02 -2.92 -1.74
C ALA A 60 4.79 -3.70 -0.67
N ASN A 61 4.68 -3.29 0.61
CA ASN A 61 5.28 -4.02 1.72
C ASN A 61 4.72 -5.44 1.83
N ALA A 62 3.40 -5.60 1.72
CA ALA A 62 2.76 -6.90 1.77
C ALA A 62 3.25 -7.81 0.64
N ARG A 63 3.33 -7.28 -0.60
CA ARG A 63 3.86 -8.02 -1.77
C ARG A 63 5.34 -8.37 -1.66
N VAL A 64 6.15 -7.55 -1.00
CA VAL A 64 7.57 -7.86 -0.77
C VAL A 64 7.72 -8.99 0.26
N ARG A 65 6.89 -9.01 1.31
CA ARG A 65 6.90 -10.08 2.32
C ARG A 65 6.30 -11.38 1.81
N ASP A 66 5.22 -11.30 1.05
CA ASP A 66 4.55 -12.41 0.39
C ASP A 66 4.49 -12.14 -1.13
N PRO A 67 5.48 -12.63 -1.89
CA PRO A 67 5.51 -12.45 -3.34
C PRO A 67 4.33 -13.11 -4.07
N VAL A 68 3.68 -14.11 -3.47
CA VAL A 68 2.59 -14.87 -4.10
C VAL A 68 1.26 -14.14 -3.89
N TYR A 69 0.87 -13.89 -2.64
CA TYR A 69 -0.45 -13.37 -2.31
C TYR A 69 -0.46 -11.90 -1.85
N GLY A 70 0.68 -11.36 -1.39
CA GLY A 70 0.76 -9.98 -0.92
C GLY A 70 -0.28 -9.65 0.15
N CYS A 71 -1.02 -8.54 -0.04
CA CYS A 71 -2.08 -8.15 0.88
C CYS A 71 -3.31 -9.08 0.82
N VAL A 72 -3.51 -9.84 -0.26
CA VAL A 72 -4.63 -10.78 -0.39
C VAL A 72 -4.52 -11.91 0.63
N GLY A 73 -3.31 -12.34 0.98
CA GLY A 73 -3.09 -13.33 2.04
C GLY A 73 -3.64 -12.85 3.40
N ALA A 74 -3.41 -11.57 3.73
CA ALA A 74 -3.94 -10.96 4.95
C ALA A 74 -5.47 -10.85 4.91
N ILE A 75 -6.05 -10.50 3.76
CA ILE A 75 -7.50 -10.45 3.56
C ILE A 75 -8.12 -11.82 3.81
N SER A 76 -7.60 -12.88 3.17
CA SER A 76 -8.11 -14.24 3.34
C SER A 76 -8.01 -14.73 4.78
N TYR A 77 -6.89 -14.42 5.46
CA TYR A 77 -6.72 -14.75 6.87
C TYR A 77 -7.75 -14.05 7.77
N LEU A 78 -7.98 -12.75 7.56
CA LEU A 78 -8.97 -11.99 8.33
C LEU A 78 -10.40 -12.45 8.05
N GLN A 79 -10.74 -12.77 6.80
CA GLN A 79 -12.05 -13.31 6.44
C GLN A 79 -12.34 -14.65 7.15
N ASN A 80 -11.34 -15.55 7.21
CA ASN A 80 -11.47 -16.81 7.93
C ASN A 80 -11.65 -16.59 9.44
N GLN A 81 -10.91 -15.65 10.05
CA GLN A 81 -11.09 -15.32 11.46
C GLN A 81 -12.46 -14.73 11.76
N VAL A 82 -12.96 -13.82 10.91
CA VAL A 82 -14.32 -13.27 11.07
C VAL A 82 -15.35 -14.39 11.04
N SER A 83 -15.25 -15.31 10.08
CA SER A 83 -16.15 -16.46 9.98
C SER A 83 -16.11 -17.35 11.23
N GLN A 84 -14.91 -17.66 11.74
CA GLN A 84 -14.73 -18.45 12.96
C GLN A 84 -15.32 -17.76 14.19
N LEU A 85 -15.06 -16.46 14.37
CA LEU A 85 -15.58 -15.67 15.48
C LEU A 85 -17.10 -15.55 15.42
N GLN A 86 -17.68 -15.39 14.23
CA GLN A 86 -19.12 -15.39 14.04
C GLN A 86 -19.76 -16.73 14.45
N MET A 87 -19.12 -17.86 14.09
CA MET A 87 -19.57 -19.19 14.52
C MET A 87 -19.50 -19.35 16.05
N GLN A 88 -18.38 -18.96 16.67
CA GLN A 88 -18.22 -19.04 18.12
C GLN A 88 -19.24 -18.18 18.86
N LEU A 89 -19.50 -16.97 18.36
CA LEU A 89 -20.51 -16.08 18.91
C LEU A 89 -21.92 -16.69 18.81
N ALA A 90 -22.26 -17.30 17.67
CA ALA A 90 -23.55 -17.94 17.47
C ALA A 90 -23.76 -19.13 18.43
N VAL A 91 -22.71 -19.92 18.68
CA VAL A 91 -22.75 -21.01 19.68
C VAL A 91 -22.97 -20.43 21.09
N ALA A 92 -22.19 -19.44 21.49
CA ALA A 92 -22.29 -18.84 22.83
C ALA A 92 -23.61 -18.09 23.08
N GLN A 93 -24.29 -17.62 22.04
CA GLN A 93 -25.62 -17.00 22.14
C GLN A 93 -26.76 -18.02 22.21
N ALA A 94 -26.52 -19.27 21.80
CA ALA A 94 -27.50 -20.35 21.84
C ALA A 94 -27.44 -21.15 23.16
N GLU A 95 -26.36 -20.99 23.93
CA GLU A 95 -26.22 -21.42 25.33
C GLU A 95 -26.97 -20.49 26.29
#